data_AF-A0A9Q6WKY5-F1
#
_entry.id   AF-A0A9Q6WKY5-F1
#
_cell.length_a   1.000
_cell.length_b   1.000
_cell.length_c   1.000
_cell.angle_alpha   90.00
_cell.angle_beta   90.00
_cell.angle_gamma   90.00
#
_symmetry.space_group_name_H-M   'P 1'
#
loop_
_entity.id
_entity.type
_entity.pdbx_description
1 polymer ?
#
loop_
_entity_poly.entity_id
_entity_poly.type
_entity_poly.pdbx_seq_one_letter_code
_entity_poly.pdbx_strand_id
1 'polypeptide(L)'
;MRRVIARQSKAQSHPLDFIGIPKAVLAGLNTKTDDYGAACRIGAECAADLVAAFQSNPYLIGTSRLLAIARYIETHDCSSGIDVGFFNAIDKLILRGARSDAGLAKTVLRGIQPANKCAAKEAHERRTGA
;
A
#
# COMPACT_ATOMS: atom_id res chain seq x y z
N MET A 1 13.25 -1.51 49.35
CA MET A 1 12.38 -1.93 48.23
C MET A 1 11.94 -0.69 47.46
N ARG A 2 12.38 -0.48 46.21
CA ARG A 2 11.97 0.67 45.38
C ARG A 2 10.64 0.35 44.67
N ARG A 3 9.58 1.13 44.92
CA ARG A 3 8.34 1.07 44.15
C ARG A 3 8.58 1.68 42.77
N VAL A 4 8.45 0.87 41.72
CA VAL A 4 8.34 1.35 40.34
C VAL A 4 6.90 1.82 40.14
N ILE A 5 6.70 3.14 40.04
CA ILE A 5 5.42 3.70 39.66
C ILE A 5 5.35 3.60 38.13
N ALA A 6 4.50 2.70 37.63
CA ALA A 6 4.20 2.63 36.20
C ALA A 6 3.66 4.00 35.75
N ARG A 7 4.36 4.64 34.81
CA ARG A 7 3.86 5.83 34.13
C ARG A 7 2.58 5.40 33.41
N GLN A 8 1.43 5.90 33.85
CA GLN A 8 0.20 5.78 33.06
C GLN A 8 0.52 6.38 31.69
N SER A 9 0.41 5.56 30.64
CA SER A 9 0.39 6.07 29.28
C SER A 9 -0.82 6.99 29.20
N LYS A 10 -0.57 8.30 29.21
CA LYS A 10 -1.55 9.26 28.71
C LYS A 10 -1.88 8.76 27.31
N ALA A 11 -3.07 8.18 27.12
CA ALA A 11 -3.67 8.10 25.81
C ALA A 11 -3.72 9.55 25.33
N GLN A 12 -2.77 9.90 24.46
CA GLN A 12 -2.77 11.21 23.85
C GLN A 12 -4.08 11.28 23.08
N SER A 13 -5.04 12.03 23.63
CA SER A 13 -6.11 12.64 22.88
C SER A 13 -5.43 13.61 21.92
N HIS A 14 -4.89 13.08 20.84
CA HIS A 14 -4.46 13.89 19.72
C HIS A 14 -5.72 14.53 19.18
N PRO A 15 -5.82 15.87 19.11
CA PRO A 15 -6.74 16.50 18.20
C PRO A 15 -6.26 16.07 16.80
N LEU A 16 -6.89 15.03 16.25
CA LEU A 16 -6.69 14.62 14.87
C LEU A 16 -7.39 15.66 14.01
N ASP A 17 -6.74 16.79 13.80
CA ASP A 17 -6.91 17.48 12.54
C ASP A 17 -6.62 16.41 11.47
N PHE A 18 -7.63 16.02 10.67
CA PHE A 18 -7.52 15.03 9.59
C PHE A 18 -6.66 15.57 8.43
N ILE A 19 -5.45 16.03 8.76
CA ILE A 19 -4.46 16.59 7.85
C ILE A 19 -3.94 15.43 7.01
N GLY A 20 -4.69 15.18 5.94
CA GLY A 20 -4.22 14.64 4.67
C GLY A 20 -4.77 13.27 4.28
N ILE A 21 -5.98 12.92 4.71
CA ILE A 21 -6.80 12.08 3.81
C ILE A 21 -7.06 12.92 2.55
N PRO A 22 -6.77 12.41 1.34
CA PRO A 22 -7.06 13.15 0.11
C PRO A 22 -8.53 13.56 0.06
N LYS A 23 -8.82 14.79 -0.41
CA LYS A 23 -10.18 15.34 -0.39
C LYS A 23 -11.22 14.46 -1.09
N ALA A 24 -10.85 13.85 -2.23
CA ALA A 24 -11.73 12.97 -2.99
C ALA A 24 -12.10 11.71 -2.17
N VAL A 25 -11.09 11.08 -1.54
CA VAL A 25 -11.28 9.96 -0.63
C VAL A 25 -12.21 10.34 0.52
N LEU A 26 -11.97 11.49 1.17
CA LEU A 26 -12.80 11.95 2.28
C LEU A 26 -14.26 12.20 1.86
N ALA A 27 -14.49 12.73 0.65
CA ALA A 27 -15.83 12.94 0.11
C ALA A 27 -16.57 11.60 -0.08
N GLY A 28 -15.89 10.61 -0.66
CA GLY A 28 -16.47 9.27 -0.83
C GLY A 28 -16.77 8.57 0.50
N LEU A 29 -15.86 8.63 1.47
CA LEU A 29 -16.07 8.05 2.82
C LEU A 29 -17.28 8.66 3.55
N ASN A 30 -17.59 9.94 3.29
CA ASN A 30 -18.75 10.63 3.86
C ASN A 30 -20.05 10.40 3.08
N THR A 31 -20.01 9.70 1.96
CA THR A 31 -21.21 9.45 1.15
C THR A 31 -22.12 8.46 1.88
N LYS A 32 -23.40 8.84 2.02
CA LYS A 32 -24.42 8.03 2.68
C LYS A 32 -25.25 7.26 1.66
N THR A 33 -25.41 5.98 1.92
CA THR A 33 -26.25 5.06 1.16
C THR A 33 -26.68 3.88 2.05
N ASP A 34 -27.90 3.41 1.85
CA ASP A 34 -28.44 2.21 2.51
C ASP A 34 -28.23 0.94 1.66
N ASP A 35 -27.86 1.10 0.38
CA ASP A 35 -27.48 -0.01 -0.50
C ASP A 35 -26.04 -0.44 -0.22
N TYR A 36 -25.88 -1.64 0.33
CA TYR A 36 -24.57 -2.26 0.62
C TYR A 36 -23.69 -2.44 -0.62
N GLY A 37 -24.28 -2.78 -1.77
CA GLY A 37 -23.57 -2.92 -3.04
C GLY A 37 -23.09 -1.57 -3.58
N ALA A 38 -23.89 -0.50 -3.39
CA ALA A 38 -23.45 0.86 -3.67
C ALA A 38 -22.35 1.31 -2.71
N ALA A 39 -22.46 1.03 -1.40
CA ALA A 39 -21.44 1.34 -0.41
C ALA A 39 -20.10 0.67 -0.73
N CYS A 40 -20.12 -0.62 -1.11
CA CYS A 40 -18.93 -1.33 -1.56
C CYS A 40 -18.27 -0.69 -2.79
N ARG A 41 -19.07 -0.20 -3.75
CA ARG A 41 -18.55 0.49 -4.93
C ARG A 41 -17.89 1.82 -4.57
N ILE A 42 -18.55 2.62 -3.72
CA ILE A 42 -18.00 3.88 -3.21
C ILE A 42 -16.67 3.62 -2.48
N GLY A 43 -16.61 2.59 -1.64
CA GLY A 43 -15.36 2.19 -0.98
C GLY A 43 -14.25 1.85 -1.97
N ALA A 44 -14.56 1.10 -3.03
CA ALA A 44 -13.59 0.77 -4.08
C ALA A 44 -13.13 2.01 -4.87
N GLU A 45 -14.02 2.97 -5.14
CA GLU A 45 -13.68 4.25 -5.76
C GLU A 45 -12.76 5.09 -4.86
N CYS A 46 -13.02 5.13 -3.55
CA CYS A 46 -12.12 5.77 -2.57
C CYS A 46 -10.71 5.17 -2.60
N ALA A 47 -10.57 3.86 -2.78
CA ALA A 47 -9.26 3.23 -2.93
C ALA A 47 -8.55 3.65 -4.21
N ALA A 48 -9.29 3.81 -5.32
CA ALA A 48 -8.76 4.32 -6.57
C ALA A 48 -8.29 5.79 -6.44
N ASP A 49 -9.07 6.63 -5.76
CA ASP A 49 -8.72 8.03 -5.48
C ASP A 49 -7.46 8.15 -4.61
N LEU A 50 -7.29 7.24 -3.65
CA LEU A 50 -6.06 7.19 -2.85
C LEU A 50 -4.84 6.87 -3.73
N VAL A 51 -4.96 5.90 -4.64
CA VAL A 51 -3.88 5.58 -5.58
C VAL A 51 -3.59 6.76 -6.51
N ALA A 52 -4.62 7.43 -7.02
CA ALA A 52 -4.45 8.63 -7.85
C ALA A 52 -3.73 9.76 -7.09
N ALA A 53 -4.03 9.93 -5.80
CA ALA A 53 -3.31 10.87 -4.94
C ALA A 53 -1.83 10.50 -4.79
N PHE A 54 -1.50 9.22 -4.65
CA PHE A 54 -0.11 8.77 -4.61
C PHE A 54 0.62 8.93 -5.94
N GLN A 55 -0.06 8.69 -7.06
CA GLN A 55 0.52 8.86 -8.40
C GLN A 55 0.82 10.33 -8.70
N SER A 56 -0.10 11.23 -8.33
CA SER A 56 0.08 12.68 -8.52
C SER A 56 1.10 13.27 -7.56
N ASN A 57 1.25 12.71 -6.36
CA ASN A 57 2.23 13.15 -5.38
C ASN A 57 2.90 11.98 -4.65
N PRO A 58 4.03 11.47 -5.19
CA PRO A 58 4.76 10.36 -4.58
C PRO A 58 5.29 10.63 -3.17
N TYR A 59 5.45 11.90 -2.76
CA TYR A 59 5.89 12.25 -1.39
C TYR A 59 4.85 11.88 -0.32
N LEU A 60 3.63 11.53 -0.71
CA LEU A 60 2.61 11.02 0.20
C LEU A 60 2.86 9.57 0.62
N ILE A 61 3.70 8.80 -0.10
CA ILE A 61 4.07 7.44 0.28
C ILE A 61 4.84 7.46 1.60
N GLY A 62 4.53 6.51 2.50
CA GLY A 62 5.16 6.42 3.83
C GLY A 62 4.59 7.39 4.86
N THR A 63 3.64 8.26 4.51
CA THR A 63 3.01 9.22 5.45
C THR A 63 1.79 8.65 6.19
N SER A 64 1.67 7.32 6.27
CA SER A 64 0.60 6.62 7.00
C SER A 64 -0.84 6.97 6.56
N ARG A 65 -1.06 7.31 5.28
CA ARG A 65 -2.40 7.66 4.76
C ARG A 65 -3.42 6.54 4.86
N LEU A 66 -3.00 5.31 4.61
CA LEU A 66 -3.87 4.14 4.74
C LEU A 66 -4.35 3.95 6.18
N LEU A 67 -3.46 4.15 7.16
CA LEU A 67 -3.81 4.12 8.58
C LEU A 67 -4.77 5.26 8.95
N ALA A 68 -4.56 6.46 8.42
CA ALA A 68 -5.46 7.59 8.66
C ALA A 68 -6.89 7.30 8.14
N ILE A 69 -7.01 6.68 6.96
CA ILE A 69 -8.30 6.28 6.39
C ILE A 69 -8.95 5.16 7.21
N ALA A 70 -8.20 4.13 7.61
CA ALA A 70 -8.71 3.06 8.45
C ALA A 70 -9.30 3.62 9.76
N ARG A 71 -8.55 4.50 10.44
CA ARG A 71 -9.04 5.18 11.65
C ARG A 71 -10.24 6.06 11.39
N TYR A 72 -10.31 6.73 10.23
CA TYR A 72 -11.48 7.52 9.86
C TYR A 72 -12.72 6.63 9.79
N ILE A 73 -12.63 5.52 9.04
CA ILE A 73 -13.72 4.54 8.89
C ILE A 73 -14.15 3.97 10.25
N GLU A 74 -13.21 3.67 11.15
CA GLU A 74 -13.51 3.12 12.48
C GLU A 74 -14.20 4.13 13.41
N THR A 75 -13.92 5.43 13.25
CA THR A 75 -14.36 6.48 14.17
C THR A 75 -15.53 7.30 13.66
N HIS A 76 -15.85 7.19 12.38
CA HIS A 76 -16.92 7.91 11.72
C HIS A 76 -18.00 6.93 11.26
N ASP A 77 -19.25 7.38 11.33
CA ASP A 77 -20.38 6.63 10.79
C ASP A 77 -20.28 6.60 9.26
N CYS A 78 -19.56 5.62 8.70
CA CYS A 78 -19.54 5.37 7.26
C CYS A 78 -20.65 4.38 6.89
N SER A 79 -21.20 4.46 5.68
CA SER A 79 -22.19 3.47 5.22
C SER A 79 -21.61 2.04 5.26
N SER A 80 -22.43 1.10 5.73
CA SER A 80 -22.05 -0.31 5.83
C SER A 80 -21.64 -0.86 4.46
N GLY A 81 -20.39 -1.34 4.34
CA GLY A 81 -19.81 -1.85 3.09
C GLY A 81 -18.73 -0.94 2.48
N ILE A 82 -18.62 0.34 2.88
CA ILE A 82 -17.54 1.23 2.42
C ILE A 82 -16.16 0.64 2.79
N ASP A 83 -16.02 0.17 4.03
CA ASP A 83 -14.82 -0.46 4.55
C ASP A 83 -14.43 -1.70 3.74
N VAL A 84 -15.39 -2.61 3.53
CA VAL A 84 -15.19 -3.85 2.76
C VAL A 84 -14.79 -3.54 1.32
N GLY A 85 -15.48 -2.60 0.68
CA GLY A 85 -15.17 -2.16 -0.67
C GLY A 85 -13.76 -1.57 -0.80
N PHE A 86 -13.40 -0.69 0.14
CA PHE A 86 -12.11 -0.02 0.16
C PHE A 86 -10.95 -0.99 0.35
N PHE A 87 -10.96 -1.82 1.40
CA PHE A 87 -9.84 -2.72 1.68
C PHE A 87 -9.72 -3.84 0.64
N ASN A 88 -10.82 -4.37 0.13
CA ASN A 88 -10.79 -5.36 -0.95
C ASN A 88 -10.18 -4.78 -2.25
N ALA A 89 -10.46 -3.51 -2.56
CA ALA A 89 -9.84 -2.84 -3.69
C ALA A 89 -8.34 -2.62 -3.48
N ILE A 90 -7.92 -2.23 -2.26
CA ILE A 90 -6.51 -2.11 -1.89
C ILE A 90 -5.77 -3.45 -2.03
N ASP A 91 -6.33 -4.56 -1.52
CA ASP A 91 -5.72 -5.90 -1.65
C ASP A 91 -5.49 -6.29 -3.12
N LYS A 92 -6.48 -6.03 -3.98
CA LYS A 92 -6.35 -6.28 -5.43
C LYS A 92 -5.29 -5.40 -6.07
N LEU A 93 -5.19 -4.14 -5.67
CA LEU A 93 -4.16 -3.21 -6.17
C LEU A 93 -2.76 -3.63 -5.74
N ILE A 94 -2.59 -4.07 -4.48
CA ILE A 94 -1.34 -4.63 -3.97
C ILE A 94 -0.95 -5.88 -4.76
N LEU A 95 -1.87 -6.82 -4.95
CA LEU A 95 -1.61 -8.03 -5.74
C LEU A 95 -1.22 -7.70 -7.18
N ARG A 96 -1.89 -6.73 -7.79
CA ARG A 96 -1.57 -6.27 -9.16
C ARG A 96 -0.19 -5.62 -9.24
N GLY A 97 0.15 -4.75 -8.29
CA GLY A 97 1.47 -4.12 -8.18
C GLY A 97 2.57 -5.17 -8.02
N ALA A 98 2.40 -6.11 -7.08
CA ALA A 98 3.35 -7.20 -6.87
C ALA A 98 3.57 -8.07 -8.12
N ARG A 99 2.51 -8.34 -8.90
CA ARG A 99 2.62 -9.07 -10.17
C ARG A 99 3.36 -8.28 -11.26
N SER A 100 3.11 -6.97 -11.33
CA SER A 100 3.81 -6.07 -12.25
C SER A 100 5.31 -6.02 -11.94
N ASP A 101 5.64 -5.82 -10.66
CA ASP A 101 7.02 -5.71 -10.20
C ASP A 101 7.78 -7.04 -10.28
N ALA A 102 7.11 -8.18 -10.07
CA ALA A 102 7.72 -9.50 -10.24
C ALA A 102 8.22 -9.75 -11.68
N GLY A 103 7.54 -9.19 -12.69
CA GLY A 103 7.97 -9.24 -14.08
C GLY A 103 9.22 -8.39 -14.35
N LEU A 104 9.24 -7.17 -13.80
CA LEU A 104 10.38 -6.26 -13.87
C LEU A 104 11.60 -6.81 -13.14
N ALA A 105 11.42 -7.32 -11.92
CA ALA A 105 12.49 -7.91 -11.12
C ALA A 105 13.15 -9.10 -11.84
N LYS A 106 12.35 -9.99 -12.47
CA LYS A 106 12.88 -11.10 -13.28
C LYS A 106 13.67 -10.61 -14.50
N THR A 107 13.22 -9.54 -15.14
CA THR A 107 13.89 -8.96 -16.32
C THR A 107 15.21 -8.30 -15.93
N VAL A 108 15.22 -7.52 -14.85
CA VAL A 108 16.42 -6.90 -14.28
C VAL A 108 17.42 -7.98 -13.84
N LEU A 109 16.97 -9.02 -13.13
CA LEU A 109 17.84 -10.12 -12.70
C LEU A 109 18.43 -10.90 -13.88
N ARG A 110 17.69 -11.08 -14.98
CA ARG A 110 18.21 -11.69 -16.22
C ARG A 110 19.22 -10.79 -16.93
N GLY A 111 19.02 -9.47 -16.92
CA GLY A 111 19.97 -8.51 -17.48
C GLY A 111 21.27 -8.38 -16.66
N ILE A 112 21.21 -8.67 -15.36
CA ILE A 112 22.38 -8.67 -14.46
C ILE A 112 23.10 -10.04 -14.46
N GLN A 113 22.47 -11.11 -14.94
CA GLN A 113 23.17 -12.40 -15.10
C GLN A 113 24.32 -12.24 -16.10
N PRO A 114 25.57 -12.47 -15.68
CA PRO A 114 26.70 -12.32 -16.59
C PRO A 114 26.57 -13.36 -17.72
N ALA A 115 26.71 -12.89 -18.97
CA ALA A 115 26.70 -13.71 -20.18
C ALA A 115 27.81 -14.80 -20.23
N ASN A 116 28.68 -14.91 -19.22
CA ASN A 116 29.95 -15.63 -19.32
C ASN A 116 30.00 -16.99 -18.62
N LYS A 117 28.88 -17.69 -18.45
CA LYS A 117 28.96 -19.15 -18.20
C LYS A 117 29.29 -19.96 -19.47
N CYS A 118 29.15 -19.38 -20.67
CA CYS A 118 29.62 -20.02 -21.91
C CYS A 118 31.09 -19.68 -22.25
N ALA A 119 31.55 -18.44 -22.02
CA ALA A 119 32.93 -18.04 -22.34
C ALA A 119 33.99 -18.72 -21.45
N ALA A 120 33.65 -19.10 -20.21
CA ALA A 120 34.58 -19.76 -19.29
C ALA A 120 34.83 -21.25 -19.62
N LYS A 121 33.91 -21.92 -20.34
CA LYS A 121 34.12 -23.31 -20.78
C LYS A 121 35.04 -23.37 -22.00
N GLU A 122 34.88 -22.47 -22.96
CA GLU A 122 35.73 -22.44 -24.17
C GLU A 122 37.18 -22.01 -23.88
N ALA A 123 37.41 -21.16 -22.88
CA ALA A 123 38.76 -20.74 -22.49
C ALA A 123 39.54 -21.81 -21.69
N HIS A 124 38.84 -22.75 -21.04
CA HIS A 124 39.49 -23.83 -20.30
C HIS A 124 39.87 -25.01 -21.21
N GLU A 125 39.03 -25.36 -22.19
CA GLU A 125 39.33 -26.43 -23.15
C GLU A 125 40.44 -26.06 -24.15
N ARG A 126 40.61 -24.77 -24.50
CA ARG A 126 41.75 -24.32 -25.34
C ARG A 126 43.09 -24.29 -24.60
N ARG A 127 43.11 -24.37 -23.27
CA ARG A 127 44.32 -24.29 -22.44
C ARG A 127 44.85 -25.65 -21.98
N THR A 128 44.05 -26.69 -22.12
CA THR A 128 44.41 -28.08 -21.77
C THR A 128 44.66 -28.97 -22.99
N GLY A 129 44.56 -28.41 -24.21
CA GLY A 129 44.72 -29.11 -25.48
C GLY A 129 45.82 -28.57 -26.40
N ALA A 130 46.89 -27.96 -25.86
CA ALA A 130 48.08 -27.57 -26.60
C ALA A 130 49.34 -28.06 -25.89
#